data_AF-A0AAU7VQ90-F1
#
_entry.id   AF-A0AAU7VQ90-F1
#
_cell.length_a   1.000
_cell.length_b   1.000
_cell.length_c   1.000
_cell.angle_alpha   90.00
_cell.angle_beta   90.00
_cell.angle_gamma   90.00
#
_symmetry.space_group_name_H-M   'P 1'
#
loop_
_entity.id
_entity.type
_entity.pdbx_description
1 polymer ?
#
loop_
_entity_poly.entity_id
_entity_poly.type
_entity_poly.pdbx_seq_one_letter_code
_entity_poly.pdbx_strand_id
1 'polypeptide(L)'
;MEVYPSATLSQWDIKSTGYKDKKGEGFRKAIVKELSRYIDISLSKELLIKEDDVLDSAICLLAAKDFLEGKVFYPEDIELAKKEGWIWVRK
;
A
#
# COMPACT_ATOMS: atom_id res chain seq x y z
N MET A 1 -8.59 -7.97 -6.32
CA MET A 1 -7.96 -6.64 -6.45
C MET A 1 -6.47 -6.86 -6.50
N GLU A 2 -5.80 -6.24 -7.46
CA GLU A 2 -4.35 -6.20 -7.54
C GLU A 2 -3.87 -4.81 -7.09
N VAL A 3 -2.75 -4.76 -6.38
CA VAL A 3 -2.22 -3.54 -5.75
C VAL A 3 -0.73 -3.47 -6.00
N TYR A 4 -0.25 -2.25 -6.25
CA TYR A 4 1.17 -1.96 -6.29
C TYR A 4 1.54 -1.05 -5.10
N PRO A 5 2.18 -1.58 -4.04
CA PRO A 5 2.39 -0.85 -2.78
C PRO A 5 3.06 0.52 -2.97
N SER A 6 4.05 0.60 -3.85
CA SER A 6 4.74 1.86 -4.13
C SER A 6 3.84 2.90 -4.81
N ALA A 7 2.89 2.50 -5.66
CA ALA A 7 1.89 3.43 -6.20
C ALA A 7 0.90 3.89 -5.12
N THR A 8 0.46 2.99 -4.24
CA THR A 8 -0.41 3.34 -3.10
C THR A 8 0.25 4.39 -2.22
N LEU A 9 1.50 4.18 -1.82
CA LEU A 9 2.24 5.15 -1.00
C LEU A 9 2.33 6.52 -1.68
N SER A 10 2.62 6.55 -2.98
CA SER A 10 2.71 7.81 -3.75
C SER A 10 1.40 8.59 -3.77
N GLN A 11 0.23 7.94 -3.85
CA GLN A 11 -1.07 8.65 -3.79
C GLN A 11 -1.40 9.23 -2.42
N TRP A 12 -0.73 8.76 -1.38
CA TRP A 12 -0.88 9.26 -0.01
C TRP A 12 0.26 10.21 0.38
N ASP A 13 1.07 10.66 -0.58
CA ASP A 13 2.27 11.48 -0.36
C ASP A 13 3.27 10.87 0.64
N ILE A 14 3.28 9.54 0.76
CA ILE A 14 4.23 8.80 1.59
C ILE A 14 5.40 8.38 0.70
N LYS A 15 6.63 8.58 1.20
CA LYS A 15 7.84 8.19 0.46
C LYS A 15 7.82 6.69 0.12
N SER A 16 7.75 6.38 -1.18
CA SER A 16 7.58 5.03 -1.72
C SER A 16 8.88 4.31 -2.08
N THR A 17 10.05 4.93 -1.87
CA THR A 17 11.34 4.41 -2.30
C THR A 17 12.29 4.12 -1.14
N GLY A 18 13.17 3.14 -1.33
CA GLY A 18 14.26 2.82 -0.40
C GLY A 18 13.85 2.00 0.83
N TYR A 19 12.58 1.62 0.96
CA TYR A 19 12.09 0.84 2.11
C TYR A 19 12.24 -0.67 1.95
N LYS A 20 12.66 -1.17 0.80
CA LYS A 20 12.93 -2.59 0.56
C LYS A 20 14.29 -3.01 1.14
N ASP A 21 14.46 -4.31 1.36
CA ASP A 21 15.68 -4.94 1.88
C ASP A 21 16.09 -4.52 3.30
N LYS A 22 17.16 -5.13 3.82
CA LYS A 22 17.66 -4.86 5.19
C LYS A 22 18.04 -3.40 5.45
N LYS A 23 18.40 -2.64 4.42
CA LYS A 23 18.78 -1.21 4.54
C LYS A 23 17.57 -0.29 4.67
N GLY A 24 16.35 -0.79 4.37
CA GLY A 24 15.12 -0.01 4.36
C GLY A 24 14.46 0.24 5.72
N GLU A 25 15.00 -0.31 6.82
CA GLU A 25 14.36 -0.26 8.15
C GLU A 25 13.97 1.17 8.58
N GLY A 26 14.86 2.15 8.36
CA GLY A 26 14.59 3.56 8.69
C GLY A 26 13.41 4.14 7.89
N PHE A 27 13.30 3.77 6.62
CA PHE A 27 12.17 4.17 5.78
C PHE A 27 10.88 3.46 6.19
N ARG A 28 10.94 2.17 6.51
CA ARG A 28 9.78 1.41 7.01
C ARG A 28 9.22 1.98 8.31
N LYS A 29 10.07 2.43 9.24
CA LYS A 29 9.64 3.15 10.45
C LYS A 29 8.81 4.40 10.13
N ALA A 30 9.25 5.19 9.17
CA ALA A 30 8.53 6.39 8.74
C ALA A 30 7.19 6.02 8.07
N ILE A 31 7.18 5.02 7.19
CA ILE A 31 5.95 4.54 6.53
C ILE A 31 4.94 4.03 7.55
N VAL A 32 5.33 3.16 8.49
CA VAL A 32 4.45 2.62 9.54
C VAL A 32 3.82 3.73 10.38
N LYS A 33 4.59 4.77 10.69
CA LYS A 33 4.09 5.95 11.42
C LYS A 33 2.98 6.65 10.65
N GLU A 34 3.16 6.87 9.35
CA GLU A 34 2.12 7.52 8.52
C GLU A 34 0.91 6.60 8.28
N LEU A 35 1.11 5.30 8.01
CA LEU A 35 0.02 4.35 7.81
C LEU A 35 -0.93 4.27 9.01
N SER A 36 -0.36 4.32 10.23
CA SER A 36 -1.13 4.26 11.49
C SER A 36 -2.13 5.42 11.66
N ARG A 37 -2.09 6.44 10.81
CA ARG A 37 -3.02 7.57 10.80
C ARG A 37 -4.29 7.29 10.00
N TYR A 38 -4.26 6.29 9.12
CA TYR A 38 -5.31 6.04 8.13
C TYR A 38 -5.96 4.67 8.28
N ILE A 39 -5.23 3.71 8.84
CA ILE A 39 -5.70 2.36 9.12
C ILE A 39 -5.28 1.97 10.54
N ASP A 40 -6.15 1.22 11.22
CA ASP A 40 -5.79 0.60 12.49
C ASP A 40 -4.94 -0.64 12.20
N ILE A 41 -3.73 -0.67 12.78
CA ILE A 41 -2.80 -1.77 12.62
C ILE A 41 -2.57 -2.38 13.99
N SER A 42 -3.35 -3.41 14.30
CA SER A 42 -3.24 -4.18 15.54
C SER A 42 -2.01 -5.09 15.58
N LEU A 43 -1.30 -5.24 14.46
CA LEU A 43 -0.06 -5.99 14.35
C LEU A 43 1.09 -5.28 15.07
N SER A 44 2.07 -6.05 15.55
CA SER A 44 3.32 -5.51 16.08
C SER A 44 4.00 -4.60 15.04
N LYS A 45 4.22 -3.34 15.41
CA LYS A 45 4.93 -2.36 14.56
C LYS A 45 6.35 -2.83 14.25
N GLU A 46 6.98 -3.54 15.17
CA GLU A 46 8.30 -4.13 15.00
C GLU A 46 8.34 -5.11 13.83
N LEU A 47 7.27 -5.88 13.60
CA LEU A 47 7.21 -6.84 12.50
C LEU A 47 7.15 -6.13 11.14
N LEU A 48 6.33 -5.07 11.03
CA LEU A 48 6.24 -4.23 9.82
C LEU A 48 7.57 -3.51 9.50
N ILE A 49 8.34 -3.21 10.54
CA ILE A 49 9.64 -2.55 10.39
C ILE A 49 10.73 -3.54 9.97
N LYS A 50 10.67 -4.80 10.45
CA LYS A 50 11.68 -5.81 10.16
C LYS A 50 11.53 -6.40 8.77
N GLU A 51 10.30 -6.77 8.40
CA GLU A 51 9.99 -7.48 7.16
C GLU A 51 9.22 -6.59 6.19
N ASP A 52 9.79 -6.34 5.02
CA ASP A 52 9.19 -5.46 4.01
C ASP A 52 7.97 -6.06 3.33
N ASP A 53 7.89 -7.38 3.18
CA ASP A 53 6.68 -8.07 2.70
C ASP A 53 5.50 -7.90 3.66
N VAL A 54 5.75 -7.89 4.97
CA VAL A 54 4.70 -7.62 5.97
C VAL A 54 4.24 -6.17 5.85
N LEU A 55 5.16 -5.22 5.65
CA LEU A 55 4.79 -3.83 5.38
C LEU A 55 3.95 -3.68 4.10
N ASP A 56 4.33 -4.35 3.02
CA ASP A 56 3.58 -4.34 1.76
C ASP A 56 2.15 -4.82 1.96
N SER A 57 1.93 -5.85 2.78
CA SER A 57 0.58 -6.31 3.12
C SER A 57 -0.26 -5.23 3.82
N ALA A 58 0.33 -4.43 4.71
CA ALA A 58 -0.35 -3.33 5.37
C ALA A 58 -0.63 -2.16 4.41
N ILE A 59 0.27 -1.90 3.46
CA ILE A 59 0.04 -0.91 2.39
C ILE A 59 -1.10 -1.37 1.47
N CYS A 60 -1.18 -2.67 1.15
CA CYS A 60 -2.30 -3.24 0.41
C CYS A 60 -3.63 -3.08 1.14
N LEU A 61 -3.64 -3.13 2.47
CA LEU A 61 -4.84 -2.85 3.27
C LEU A 61 -5.30 -1.39 3.12
N LEU A 62 -4.37 -0.44 3.06
CA LEU A 62 -4.70 0.96 2.77
C LEU A 62 -5.34 1.13 1.39
N ALA A 63 -4.79 0.47 0.36
CA ALA A 63 -5.41 0.45 -0.97
C ALA A 63 -6.80 -0.22 -0.96
N ALA A 64 -6.98 -1.29 -0.20
CA ALA A 64 -8.27 -1.94 -0.02
C ALA A 64 -9.30 -1.00 0.60
N LYS A 65 -8.89 -0.20 1.59
CA LYS A 65 -9.72 0.86 2.16
C LYS A 65 -10.14 1.87 1.10
N ASP A 66 -9.21 2.33 0.26
CA ASP A 66 -9.54 3.26 -0.84
C ASP A 66 -10.54 2.65 -1.83
N PHE A 67 -10.38 1.37 -2.17
CA PHE A 67 -11.31 0.62 -3.02
C PHE A 67 -12.70 0.54 -2.41
N LEU A 68 -12.81 0.15 -1.13
CA LEU A 68 -14.09 0.03 -0.42
C LEU A 68 -14.81 1.38 -0.28
N GLU A 69 -14.06 2.48 -0.17
CA GLU A 69 -14.61 3.84 -0.12
C GLU A 69 -14.95 4.42 -1.50
N GLY A 70 -14.72 3.70 -2.60
CA GLY A 70 -14.95 4.20 -3.97
C GLY A 70 -14.01 5.36 -4.35
N LYS A 71 -12.83 5.43 -3.70
CA LYS A 71 -11.81 6.47 -3.92
C LYS A 71 -10.72 6.00 -4.86
N VAL A 72 -11.05 5.19 -5.86
CA VAL A 72 -10.08 4.61 -6.80
C VAL A 72 -10.40 4.97 -8.23
N PHE A 73 -9.39 4.90 -9.09
CA PHE A 73 -9.60 4.87 -10.53
C PHE A 73 -10.13 3.50 -10.96
N TYR A 74 -11.19 3.53 -11.76
CA TYR A 74 -11.76 2.33 -12.39
C TYR A 74 -11.15 2.14 -13.77
N PRO A 75 -10.97 0.89 -14.23
CA PRO A 75 -10.55 0.64 -15.60
C PRO A 75 -11.61 1.15 -16.58
N GLU A 76 -11.16 1.74 -17.68
CA GLU A 76 -12.04 2.14 -18.78
C GLU A 76 -12.65 0.90 -19.47
N ASP A 77 -11.84 -0.17 -19.62
CA ASP A 77 -12.28 -1.47 -20.13
C ASP A 77 -12.21 -2.53 -19.01
N ILE A 78 -13.37 -2.86 -18.45
CA ILE A 78 -13.48 -3.85 -17.38
C ILE A 78 -13.23 -5.29 -17.86
N GLU A 79 -13.49 -5.61 -19.13
CA GLU A 79 -13.32 -6.96 -19.65
C GLU A 79 -11.85 -7.26 -19.93
N LEU A 80 -11.08 -6.26 -20.36
CA LEU A 80 -9.63 -6.37 -20.45
C LEU A 80 -8.99 -6.48 -19.07
N ALA A 81 -9.39 -5.61 -18.13
CA ALA A 81 -8.90 -5.62 -16.75
C ALA A 81 -9.14 -6.96 -16.03
N LYS A 82 -10.25 -7.65 -16.31
CA LYS A 82 -10.49 -9.01 -15.76
C LYS A 82 -9.52 -10.06 -16.29
N LYS A 83 -8.99 -9.89 -17.50
CA LYS A 83 -8.07 -10.85 -18.14
C LYS A 83 -6.63 -10.57 -17.75
N GLU A 84 -6.21 -9.31 -17.75
CA GLU A 84 -4.82 -8.91 -17.58
C GLU A 84 -4.46 -8.45 -16.16
N GLY A 85 -5.47 -8.18 -15.33
CA GLY A 85 -5.28 -7.54 -14.03
C GLY A 85 -5.50 -6.03 -14.10
N TRP A 86 -5.65 -5.43 -12.93
CA TRP A 86 -5.81 -3.98 -12.78
C TRP A 86 -5.29 -3.55 -11.43
N ILE A 87 -4.33 -2.63 -11.44
CA ILE A 87 -3.79 -2.04 -10.23
C ILE A 87 -4.79 -1.02 -9.69
N TRP A 88 -5.41 -1.33 -8.57
CA TRP A 88 -6.35 -0.45 -7.90
C TRP A 88 -5.57 0.59 -7.10
N VAL A 89 -5.74 1.85 -7.48
CA VAL A 89 -5.00 2.98 -6.91
C VAL A 89 -5.95 4.16 -6.67
N ARG A 90 -5.65 4.91 -5.62
CA ARG A 90 -6.47 6.03 -5.17
C ARG A 90 -6.54 7.16 -6.21
N LYS A 91 -7.68 7.85 -6.24
CA LYS A 91 -7.96 9.07 -7.03
C LYS A 91 -7.64 10.36 -6.30
#